data_AF-A0A0N4VZ76-F1
#
_entry.id   AF-A0A0N4VZ76-F1
#
_cell.length_a   1.000
_cell.length_b   1.000
_cell.length_c   1.000
_cell.angle_alpha   90.00
_cell.angle_beta   90.00
_cell.angle_gamma   90.00
#
_symmetry.space_group_name_H-M   'P 1'
#
loop_
_entity.id
_entity.type
_entity.pdbx_description
1 polymer ?
#
loop_
_entity_poly.entity_id
_entity_poly.type
_entity_poly.pdbx_seq_one_letter_code
_entity_poly.pdbx_strand_id
1 'polypeptide(L)'
;MCSGKRVWKPQGTAVIEIDISSLEQEIIDELFRSVTYIKMCIILRQSQIQYLRMPNLIQLYSCEPGRPAFTIEGNMQLEVIEVSPMFEWQISYEPFTIIYNPALRQYPPLQQCKYCVYEHNTSKSFFGNECC
;
A
#
# COMPACT_ATOMS: atom_id res chain seq x y z
N MET A 1 2.48 6.98 19.05
CA MET A 1 1.19 6.97 18.32
C MET A 1 1.18 8.09 17.30
N CYS A 2 0.99 7.79 16.01
CA CYS A 2 0.98 8.76 14.89
C CYS A 2 -0.45 9.14 14.45
N SER A 3 -1.42 9.13 15.36
CA SER A 3 -2.81 9.52 15.04
C SER A 3 -2.90 11.03 14.75
N GLY A 4 -3.58 11.40 13.67
CA GLY A 4 -3.82 12.79 13.26
C GLY A 4 -2.68 13.49 12.50
N LYS A 5 -1.53 12.84 12.27
CA LYS A 5 -0.42 13.43 11.51
C LYS A 5 -0.66 13.28 10.01
N ARG A 6 -0.80 14.41 9.31
CA ARG A 6 -0.93 14.46 7.84
C ARG A 6 0.34 14.01 7.11
N VAL A 7 1.51 14.19 7.71
CA VAL A 7 2.81 13.90 7.10
C VAL A 7 3.56 12.89 7.96
N TRP A 8 3.87 11.75 7.36
CA TRP A 8 4.63 10.66 7.93
C TRP A 8 6.00 10.63 7.27
N LYS A 9 6.96 11.34 7.87
CA LYS A 9 8.35 11.35 7.42
C LYS A 9 9.30 11.39 8.62
N PRO A 10 10.47 10.75 8.52
CA PRO A 10 11.51 10.88 9.53
C PRO A 10 11.97 12.32 9.68
N GLN A 11 12.42 12.69 10.88
CA GLN A 11 13.23 13.90 11.06
C GLN A 11 14.69 13.55 10.77
N GLY A 12 15.35 14.32 9.89
CA GLY A 12 16.74 14.08 9.50
C GLY A 12 16.90 12.95 8.47
N THR A 13 17.99 12.19 8.59
CA THR A 13 18.39 11.11 7.67
C THR A 13 17.96 9.71 8.13
N ALA A 14 17.15 9.63 9.19
CA ALA A 14 16.71 8.35 9.72
C ALA A 14 15.85 7.59 8.68
N VAL A 15 16.16 6.32 8.47
CA VAL A 15 15.34 5.39 7.69
C VAL A 15 14.34 4.77 8.66
N ILE A 16 13.05 4.97 8.42
CA ILE A 16 11.98 4.42 9.27
C ILE A 16 11.26 3.32 8.47
N GLU A 17 11.16 2.17 9.11
CA GLU A 17 10.32 1.06 8.69
C GLU A 17 9.31 0.75 9.79
N ILE A 18 8.07 0.48 9.39
CA ILE A 18 7.00 0.11 10.31
C ILE A 18 6.34 -1.19 9.85
N ASP A 19 6.11 -2.08 10.80
CA ASP A 19 5.32 -3.29 10.60
C ASP A 19 3.94 -3.08 11.24
N ILE A 20 2.89 -3.18 10.41
CA ILE A 20 1.49 -3.02 10.82
C ILE A 20 0.73 -4.35 10.81
N SER A 21 1.42 -5.47 10.59
CA SER A 21 0.83 -6.81 10.40
C SER A 21 -0.05 -7.26 11.56
N SER A 22 0.32 -6.90 12.78
CA SER A 22 -0.38 -7.28 14.02
C SER A 22 -1.46 -6.27 14.45
N LEU A 23 -1.70 -5.21 13.67
CA LEU A 23 -2.67 -4.18 14.02
C LEU A 23 -4.09 -4.57 13.57
N GLU A 24 -5.07 -4.19 14.37
CA GLU A 24 -6.49 -4.38 14.06
C GLU A 24 -6.97 -3.37 13.01
N GLN A 25 -8.06 -3.72 12.32
CA GLN A 25 -8.69 -2.95 11.26
C GLN A 25 -8.93 -1.49 11.68
N GLU A 26 -9.49 -1.28 12.87
CA GLU A 26 -9.84 0.03 13.41
C GLU A 26 -8.59 0.90 13.65
N ILE A 27 -7.49 0.29 14.12
CA ILE A 27 -6.23 0.98 14.37
C ILE A 27 -5.60 1.39 13.05
N ILE A 28 -5.58 0.50 12.05
CA ILE A 28 -5.05 0.79 10.71
C ILE A 28 -5.87 1.89 10.05
N ASP A 29 -7.20 1.81 10.11
CA ASP A 29 -8.07 2.84 9.56
C ASP A 29 -7.82 4.19 10.23
N GLU A 30 -7.68 4.24 11.57
CA GLU A 30 -7.35 5.48 12.30
C GLU A 30 -5.98 6.05 11.88
N LEU A 31 -4.98 5.18 11.78
CA LEU A 31 -3.61 5.54 11.42
C LEU A 31 -3.55 6.23 10.05
N PHE A 32 -4.21 5.67 9.04
CA PHE A 32 -4.15 6.19 7.67
C PHE A 32 -5.23 7.22 7.34
N ARG A 33 -6.26 7.39 8.19
CA ARG A 33 -7.41 8.28 7.93
C ARG A 33 -7.02 9.68 7.50
N SER A 34 -5.98 10.26 8.09
CA SER A 34 -5.59 11.66 7.90
C SER A 34 -4.29 11.87 7.13
N VAL A 35 -3.63 10.78 6.72
CA VAL A 35 -2.29 10.84 6.14
C VAL A 35 -2.37 11.26 4.69
N THR A 36 -1.59 12.27 4.32
CA THR A 36 -1.49 12.80 2.95
C THR A 36 -0.13 12.55 2.32
N TYR A 37 0.92 12.36 3.12
CA TYR A 37 2.28 12.14 2.67
C TYR A 37 2.97 11.08 3.52
N ILE A 38 3.63 10.11 2.88
CA ILE A 38 4.43 9.07 3.53
C ILE A 38 5.81 9.03 2.89
N LYS A 39 6.87 9.01 3.71
CA LYS A 39 8.24 8.65 3.32
C LYS A 39 8.82 7.68 4.34
N MET A 40 8.57 6.39 4.13
CA MET A 40 8.99 5.26 4.99
C MET A 40 8.71 3.94 4.26
N CYS A 41 9.16 2.84 4.85
CA CYS A 41 8.82 1.49 4.41
C CYS A 41 7.76 0.92 5.34
N ILE A 42 6.67 0.39 4.79
CA ILE A 42 5.54 -0.15 5.55
C ILE A 42 5.38 -1.62 5.17
N ILE A 43 5.24 -2.49 6.17
CA ILE A 43 5.05 -3.93 6.00
C ILE A 43 3.68 -4.34 6.52
N LEU A 44 2.93 -5.06 5.70
CA LEU A 44 1.66 -5.69 6.03
C LEU A 44 1.68 -7.14 5.55
N ARG A 45 1.93 -8.07 6.48
CA ARG A 45 2.11 -9.49 6.21
C ARG A 45 1.18 -10.35 7.05
N GLN A 46 0.59 -11.37 6.42
CA GLN A 46 -0.21 -12.39 7.13
C GLN A 46 -1.26 -11.80 8.09
N SER A 47 -1.77 -10.61 7.76
CA SER A 47 -2.74 -9.88 8.56
C SER A 47 -4.16 -10.39 8.30
N GLN A 48 -5.03 -10.16 9.28
CA GLN A 48 -6.45 -10.53 9.24
C GLN A 48 -7.35 -9.35 8.82
N ILE A 49 -6.78 -8.20 8.46
CA ILE A 49 -7.59 -7.07 7.98
C ILE A 49 -8.22 -7.36 6.62
N GLN A 50 -9.37 -6.74 6.38
CA GLN A 50 -10.09 -6.85 5.11
C GLN A 50 -9.90 -5.63 4.23
N TYR A 51 -9.66 -4.46 4.84
CA TYR A 51 -9.55 -3.21 4.10
C TYR A 51 -8.28 -2.46 4.50
N LEU A 52 -7.52 -2.01 3.52
CA LEU A 52 -6.43 -1.06 3.70
C LEU A 52 -6.80 0.25 3.01
N ARG A 53 -7.29 1.22 3.78
CA ARG A 53 -7.84 2.48 3.26
C ARG A 53 -6.96 3.67 3.62
N MET A 54 -6.45 4.35 2.59
CA MET A 54 -5.63 5.55 2.68
C MET A 54 -6.28 6.69 1.89
N PRO A 55 -7.49 7.13 2.27
CA PRO A 55 -8.37 7.96 1.43
C PRO A 55 -7.80 9.35 1.11
N ASN A 56 -6.88 9.84 1.95
CA ASN A 56 -6.28 11.17 1.81
C ASN A 56 -4.83 11.13 1.33
N LEU A 57 -4.26 9.94 1.07
CA LEU A 57 -2.86 9.81 0.69
C LEU A 57 -2.61 10.35 -0.71
N ILE A 58 -1.74 11.36 -0.83
CA ILE A 58 -1.38 12.01 -2.09
C ILE A 58 -0.01 11.50 -2.56
N GLN A 59 0.97 11.37 -1.65
CA GLN A 59 2.32 10.97 -2.03
C GLN A 59 2.89 9.87 -1.13
N LEU A 60 3.51 8.86 -1.74
CA LEU A 60 4.14 7.73 -1.06
C LEU A 60 5.56 7.51 -1.59
N TYR A 61 6.54 7.66 -0.71
CA TYR A 61 7.96 7.48 -0.99
C TYR A 61 8.53 6.35 -0.15
N SER A 62 9.41 5.56 -0.76
CA SER A 62 10.15 4.54 -0.05
C SER A 62 11.12 5.17 0.97
N CYS A 63 11.43 4.39 2.01
CA CYS A 63 12.44 4.78 2.99
C CYS A 63 13.85 4.84 2.38
N GLU A 64 14.14 4.03 1.34
CA GLU A 64 15.43 3.97 0.67
C GLU A 64 15.35 3.45 -0.79
N PRO A 65 16.34 3.75 -1.65
CA PRO A 65 16.36 3.28 -3.04
C PRO A 65 16.38 1.75 -3.16
N GLY A 66 15.68 1.21 -4.15
CA GLY A 66 15.66 -0.24 -4.42
C GLY A 66 14.71 -1.04 -3.53
N ARG A 67 13.94 -0.37 -2.66
CA ARG A 67 12.92 -0.99 -1.82
C ARG A 67 11.54 -0.40 -2.08
N PRO A 68 10.46 -1.21 -2.01
CA PRO A 68 9.10 -0.70 -2.09
C PRO A 68 8.76 0.10 -0.83
N ALA A 69 7.95 1.15 -1.00
CA ALA A 69 7.45 1.92 0.13
C ALA A 69 6.43 1.12 0.96
N PHE A 70 5.70 0.19 0.32
CA PHE A 70 4.70 -0.64 0.97
C PHE A 70 4.81 -2.09 0.49
N THR A 71 5.09 -3.02 1.40
CA THR A 71 5.08 -4.46 1.14
C THR A 71 3.81 -5.08 1.74
N ILE A 72 3.00 -5.71 0.90
CA ILE A 72 1.72 -6.34 1.27
C ILE A 72 1.75 -7.80 0.83
N GLU A 73 1.88 -8.71 1.79
CA GLU A 73 2.19 -10.10 1.47
C GLU A 73 1.41 -11.12 2.32
N GLY A 74 0.76 -12.09 1.67
CA GLY A 74 0.13 -13.21 2.37
C GLY A 74 -1.11 -12.85 3.20
N ASN A 75 -1.78 -11.73 2.93
CA ASN A 75 -2.98 -11.33 3.68
C ASN A 75 -4.22 -11.99 3.07
N MET A 76 -4.61 -13.14 3.63
CA MET A 76 -5.64 -14.02 3.07
C MET A 76 -7.03 -13.41 3.03
N GLN A 77 -7.32 -12.44 3.90
CA GLN A 77 -8.63 -11.79 4.04
C GLN A 77 -8.68 -10.39 3.42
N LEU A 78 -7.55 -9.88 2.91
CA LEU A 78 -7.48 -8.52 2.37
C LEU A 78 -8.26 -8.43 1.05
N GLU A 79 -9.35 -7.66 1.04
CA GLU A 79 -10.26 -7.54 -0.10
C GLU A 79 -10.04 -6.26 -0.90
N VAL A 80 -9.76 -5.14 -0.22
CA VAL A 80 -9.66 -3.82 -0.84
C VAL A 80 -8.45 -3.07 -0.34
N ILE A 81 -7.70 -2.50 -1.30
CA ILE A 81 -6.75 -1.43 -1.06
C ILE A 81 -7.29 -0.17 -1.75
N GLU A 82 -7.36 0.91 -1.00
CA GLU A 82 -7.88 2.19 -1.47
C GLU A 82 -6.87 3.30 -1.16
N VAL A 83 -6.62 4.16 -2.15
CA VAL A 83 -5.83 5.39 -2.01
C VAL A 83 -6.64 6.58 -2.51
N SER A 84 -6.18 7.80 -2.22
CA SER A 84 -6.85 9.01 -2.70
C SER A 84 -6.97 9.03 -4.23
N PRO A 85 -8.07 9.55 -4.80
CA PRO A 85 -8.15 9.85 -6.23
C PRO A 85 -7.08 10.83 -6.71
N MET A 86 -6.48 11.61 -5.80
CA MET A 86 -5.40 12.55 -6.07
C MET A 86 -4.01 11.93 -5.89
N PHE A 87 -3.91 10.62 -5.67
CA PHE A 87 -2.63 9.96 -5.43
C PHE A 87 -1.69 10.09 -6.64
N GLU A 88 -0.49 10.60 -6.38
CA GLU A 88 0.56 10.81 -7.36
C GLU A 88 1.36 9.51 -7.57
N TRP A 89 1.07 8.82 -8.66
CA TRP A 89 1.83 7.63 -9.05
C TRP A 89 3.24 8.00 -9.49
N GLN A 90 4.23 7.47 -8.79
CA GLN A 90 5.63 7.68 -9.12
C GLN A 90 6.04 6.64 -10.17
N ILE A 91 6.28 7.09 -11.40
CA ILE A 91 6.61 6.20 -12.54
C ILE A 91 8.01 5.56 -12.37
N SER A 92 8.86 6.15 -11.53
CA SER A 92 10.28 5.80 -11.40
C SER A 92 10.61 4.74 -10.34
N TYR A 93 9.67 4.36 -9.48
CA TYR A 93 9.85 3.25 -8.54
C TYR A 93 8.52 2.60 -8.18
N GLU A 94 8.55 1.33 -7.80
CA GLU A 94 7.37 0.55 -7.42
C GLU A 94 6.95 0.94 -5.99
N PRO A 95 5.83 1.67 -5.80
CA PRO A 95 5.45 2.12 -4.47
C PRO A 95 4.88 0.99 -3.62
N PHE A 96 4.29 -0.03 -4.27
CA PHE A 96 3.66 -1.17 -3.63
C PHE A 96 4.21 -2.47 -4.21
N THR A 97 4.47 -3.44 -3.34
CA THR A 97 4.74 -4.83 -3.70
C THR A 97 3.63 -5.69 -3.07
N ILE A 98 2.83 -6.35 -3.90
CA ILE A 98 1.62 -7.08 -3.47
C ILE A 98 1.75 -8.53 -3.90
N ILE A 99 1.89 -9.45 -2.94
CA ILE A 99 2.18 -10.86 -3.22
C ILE A 99 1.26 -11.75 -2.37
N TYR A 100 0.69 -12.81 -2.95
CA TYR A 100 -0.14 -13.79 -2.23
C TYR A 100 -1.33 -13.21 -1.43
N ASN A 101 -2.15 -12.34 -2.04
CA ASN A 101 -3.38 -11.83 -1.42
C ASN A 101 -4.63 -12.34 -2.19
N PRO A 102 -5.06 -13.59 -1.96
CA PRO A 102 -6.05 -14.26 -2.81
C PRO A 102 -7.46 -13.65 -2.77
N ALA A 103 -7.83 -12.99 -1.66
CA ALA A 103 -9.13 -12.33 -1.52
C ALA A 103 -9.19 -10.93 -2.16
N LEU A 104 -8.06 -10.41 -2.66
CA LEU A 104 -7.98 -9.04 -3.16
C LEU A 104 -8.86 -8.89 -4.42
N ARG A 105 -9.88 -8.05 -4.33
CA ARG A 105 -10.85 -7.77 -5.41
C ARG A 105 -10.67 -6.38 -6.00
N GLN A 106 -10.22 -5.43 -5.17
CA GLN A 106 -10.06 -4.05 -5.56
C GLN A 106 -8.69 -3.53 -5.11
N TYR A 107 -7.97 -2.98 -6.06
CA TYR A 107 -6.73 -2.24 -5.88
C TYR A 107 -6.81 -1.01 -6.79
N PRO A 108 -6.21 0.14 -6.44
CA PRO A 108 -6.31 1.35 -7.25
C PRO A 108 -5.94 1.09 -8.72
N PRO A 109 -6.62 1.74 -9.68
CA PRO A 109 -6.65 1.31 -11.07
C PRO A 109 -5.26 1.21 -11.70
N LEU A 110 -5.00 0.03 -12.27
CA LEU A 110 -3.79 -0.38 -12.97
C LEU A 110 -3.41 0.47 -14.19
N GLN A 111 -4.33 1.29 -14.70
CA GLN A 111 -4.08 2.15 -15.87
C GLN A 111 -2.97 3.19 -15.64
N GLN A 112 -2.55 3.42 -14.39
CA GLN A 112 -1.46 4.33 -14.03
C GLN A 112 -0.23 3.61 -13.46
N CYS A 113 -0.29 2.29 -13.22
CA CYS A 113 0.83 1.51 -12.69
C CYS A 113 1.58 0.79 -13.82
N LYS A 114 2.59 1.44 -14.40
CA LYS A 114 3.38 0.85 -15.50
C LYS A 114 4.26 -0.36 -15.08
N TYR A 115 4.47 -0.56 -13.77
CA TYR A 115 5.41 -1.55 -13.22
C TYR A 115 4.91 -2.25 -11.95
N CYS A 116 3.62 -2.58 -11.85
CA CYS A 116 3.16 -3.42 -10.75
C CYS A 116 3.52 -4.90 -11.05
N VAL A 117 4.41 -5.52 -10.26
CA VAL A 117 4.72 -6.97 -10.33
C VAL A 117 3.58 -7.76 -9.68
N TYR A 118 2.74 -8.42 -10.49
CA TYR A 118 1.69 -9.31 -10.02
C TYR A 118 2.13 -10.78 -10.16
N GLU A 119 2.10 -11.54 -9.07
CA GLU A 119 2.22 -13.00 -9.14
C GLU A 119 0.87 -13.68 -9.41
N HIS A 120 0.93 -14.78 -10.17
CA HIS A 120 -0.22 -15.53 -10.73
C HIS A 120 -1.27 -16.06 -9.74
N ASN A 121 -1.00 -16.03 -8.43
CA ASN A 121 -1.88 -16.56 -7.38
C ASN A 121 -2.76 -15.49 -6.70
N THR A 122 -2.64 -14.22 -7.11
CA THR A 122 -3.60 -13.17 -6.75
C THR A 122 -4.81 -13.29 -7.69
N SER A 123 -6.03 -13.33 -7.14
CA SER A 123 -7.27 -13.68 -7.87
C SER A 123 -7.33 -13.11 -9.30
N LYS A 124 -7.33 -14.01 -10.29
CA LYS A 124 -7.42 -13.75 -11.74
C LYS A 124 -8.83 -13.39 -12.23
N SER A 125 -9.76 -13.01 -11.37
CA SER A 125 -11.15 -12.76 -11.79
C SER A 125 -11.45 -11.28 -11.95
N PHE A 126 -10.89 -10.60 -12.95
CA PHE A 126 -11.57 -9.57 -13.78
C PHE A 126 -10.71 -8.78 -14.81
N PHE A 127 -9.55 -9.26 -15.25
CA PHE A 127 -8.83 -8.56 -16.31
C PHE A 127 -8.76 -9.42 -17.56
N GLY A 128 -9.76 -9.19 -18.43
CA GLY A 128 -9.77 -9.67 -19.80
C GLY A 128 -8.46 -9.34 -20.47
N ASN A 129 -7.98 -10.30 -21.23
CA ASN A 129 -6.83 -10.22 -22.12
C ASN A 129 -6.83 -8.88 -22.85
N GLU A 130 -5.72 -8.16 -22.75
CA GLU A 130 -5.14 -7.22 -23.72
C GLU A 130 -4.38 -6.14 -22.95
N CYS A 131 -3.05 -6.22 -22.96
CA CYS A 131 -2.21 -5.02 -23.02
C CYS A 131 -0.93 -5.39 -23.78
N CYS A 132 -0.80 -4.73 -24.93
CA CYS A 132 0.46 -4.40 -25.60
C CYS A 132 1.35 -3.52 -24.70
#